data_AF-A0A352WW75-F1
#
_entry.id   AF-A0A352WW75-F1
#
_cell.length_a   1.000
_cell.length_b   1.000
_cell.length_c   1.000
_cell.angle_alpha   90.00
_cell.angle_beta   90.00
_cell.angle_gamma   90.00
#
_symmetry.space_group_name_H-M   'P 1'
#
loop_
_entity.id
_entity.type
_entity.pdbx_description
1 polymer ?
#
loop_
_entity_poly.entity_id
_entity_poly.type
_entity_poly.pdbx_seq_one_letter_code
_entity_poly.pdbx_strand_id
1 'polypeptide(L)'
;DYLTTVRNAGGLAIHAHPFREQGYIEMIRLLPRHVDGVESPNANRTPFENQTAAEYAEKYGLFLFAGTDNHRGKDQTRFCGIDTEQKVQSEAHFVHLLKQGKFQRFDIQR
;
A
#
# COMPACT_ATOMS: atom_id res chain seq x y z
N ASP A 1 -7.15 -5.11 19.27
CA ASP A 1 -7.31 -5.16 17.80
C ASP A 1 -5.93 -5.34 17.15
N TYR A 2 -5.81 -6.13 16.08
CA TYR A 2 -4.54 -6.52 15.46
C TYR A 2 -3.75 -5.31 14.92
N LEU A 3 -4.44 -4.39 14.22
CA LEU A 3 -3.80 -3.19 13.65
C LEU A 3 -3.24 -2.29 14.76
N THR A 4 -3.99 -2.14 15.84
CA THR A 4 -3.54 -1.40 17.03
C THR A 4 -2.29 -2.04 17.65
N THR A 5 -2.26 -3.38 17.77
CA THR A 5 -1.08 -4.10 18.29
C THR A 5 0.16 -3.88 17.42
N VAL A 6 0.03 -3.98 16.09
CA VAL A 6 1.15 -3.75 15.15
C VAL A 6 1.71 -2.34 15.30
N ARG A 7 0.83 -1.33 15.35
CA ARG A 7 1.24 0.07 15.46
C ARG A 7 1.89 0.37 16.82
N ASN A 8 1.36 -0.19 17.90
CA ASN A 8 1.93 -0.06 19.25
C ASN A 8 3.31 -0.71 19.37
N ALA A 9 3.58 -1.77 18.61
CA ALA A 9 4.90 -2.40 18.51
C ALA A 9 5.88 -1.62 17.61
N GLY A 10 5.50 -0.44 17.10
CA GLY A 10 6.33 0.40 16.24
C GLY A 10 6.21 0.09 14.75
N GLY A 11 5.32 -0.83 14.34
CA GLY A 11 5.07 -1.18 12.94
C GLY A 11 4.24 -0.14 12.18
N LEU A 12 3.85 -0.52 10.97
CA LEU A 12 2.94 0.21 10.09
C LEU A 12 1.80 -0.70 9.65
N ALA A 13 0.60 -0.12 9.54
CA ALA A 13 -0.55 -0.77 8.94
C ALA A 13 -0.87 -0.11 7.60
N ILE A 14 -0.73 -0.85 6.49
CA ILE A 14 -1.08 -0.38 5.14
C ILE A 14 -2.34 -1.12 4.69
N HIS A 15 -3.35 -0.39 4.24
CA HIS A 15 -4.57 -1.00 3.69
C HIS A 15 -4.32 -1.47 2.26
N ALA A 16 -4.11 -2.77 2.09
CA ALA A 16 -3.80 -3.38 0.79
C ALA A 16 -5.02 -3.34 -0.14
N HIS A 17 -4.83 -2.83 -1.37
CA HIS A 17 -5.81 -2.71 -2.44
C HIS A 17 -7.28 -2.66 -1.95
N PRO A 18 -7.68 -1.61 -1.20
CA PRO A 18 -8.84 -1.66 -0.32
C PRO A 18 -10.19 -1.71 -1.04
N PHE A 19 -10.20 -1.36 -2.32
CA PHE A 19 -11.39 -1.39 -3.18
C PHE A 19 -11.44 -2.64 -4.05
N ARG A 20 -10.65 -3.67 -3.74
CA ARG A 20 -10.64 -4.93 -4.50
C ARG A 20 -12.03 -5.56 -4.55
N GLU A 21 -12.55 -5.74 -5.75
CA GLU A 21 -13.79 -6.50 -5.99
C GLU A 21 -13.46 -7.89 -6.55
N GLN A 22 -13.90 -8.94 -5.86
CA GLN A 22 -13.78 -10.33 -6.28
C GLN A 22 -14.95 -11.13 -5.72
N GLY A 23 -15.30 -12.26 -6.35
CA GLY A 23 -16.46 -13.06 -5.95
C GLY A 23 -16.41 -13.63 -4.51
N TYR A 24 -15.23 -13.66 -3.88
CA TYR A 24 -15.07 -14.09 -2.49
C TYR A 24 -15.05 -12.93 -1.47
N ILE A 25 -15.18 -11.68 -1.93
CA ILE A 25 -15.21 -10.49 -1.08
C ILE A 25 -16.66 -10.03 -0.98
N GLU A 26 -17.24 -10.19 0.21
CA GLU A 26 -18.63 -9.84 0.47
C GLU A 26 -18.88 -8.32 0.44
N MET A 27 -17.95 -7.54 0.99
CA MET A 27 -18.09 -6.09 1.12
C MET A 27 -16.73 -5.40 1.25
N ILE A 28 -16.68 -4.14 0.81
CA ILE A 28 -15.55 -3.25 1.07
C ILE A 28 -15.59 -2.77 2.53
N ARG A 29 -14.45 -2.88 3.23
CA ARG A 29 -14.29 -2.40 4.62
C ARG A 29 -13.15 -1.40 4.68
N LEU A 30 -13.45 -0.17 5.09
CA LEU A 30 -12.48 0.91 5.22
C LEU A 30 -12.19 1.16 6.70
N LEU A 31 -10.91 1.34 7.03
CA LEU A 31 -10.42 1.49 8.40
C LEU A 31 -9.52 2.73 8.55
N PRO A 32 -9.97 3.93 8.13
CA PRO A 32 -9.08 5.09 7.94
C PRO A 32 -8.37 5.57 9.20
N ARG A 33 -8.92 5.28 10.37
CA ARG A 33 -8.35 5.68 11.67
C ARG A 33 -7.41 4.63 12.27
N HIS A 34 -7.30 3.45 11.65
CA HIS A 34 -6.54 2.31 12.16
C HIS A 34 -5.36 1.93 11.25
N VAL A 35 -5.21 2.58 10.10
CA VAL A 35 -4.10 2.38 9.16
C VAL A 35 -3.25 3.64 9.06
N ASP A 36 -1.99 3.49 8.68
CA ASP A 36 -1.05 4.57 8.44
C ASP A 36 -1.00 4.98 6.96
N GLY A 37 -1.33 4.04 6.06
CA GLY A 37 -1.31 4.27 4.62
C GLY A 37 -2.25 3.35 3.84
N VAL A 38 -2.33 3.57 2.53
CA VAL A 38 -3.18 2.82 1.58
C VAL A 38 -2.36 2.42 0.37
N GLU A 39 -2.54 1.19 -0.11
CA GLU A 39 -1.91 0.76 -1.35
C GLU A 39 -2.65 1.34 -2.57
N SER A 40 -1.99 2.27 -3.26
CA SER A 40 -2.30 2.69 -4.63
C SER A 40 -1.05 3.33 -5.29
N PRO A 41 -0.61 2.85 -6.47
CA PRO A 41 -1.22 1.76 -7.24
C PRO A 41 -0.85 0.35 -6.74
N ASN A 42 -1.79 -0.57 -6.91
CA ASN A 42 -1.52 -1.99 -7.03
C ASN A 42 -1.49 -2.40 -8.51
N ALA A 43 -0.44 -3.09 -8.96
CA ALA A 43 -0.25 -3.43 -10.37
C ALA A 43 -1.35 -4.34 -10.94
N ASN A 44 -1.91 -5.19 -10.09
CA ASN A 44 -2.88 -6.22 -10.44
C ASN A 44 -4.32 -5.81 -10.10
N ARG A 45 -4.57 -4.53 -9.82
CA ARG A 45 -5.90 -3.94 -9.67
C ARG A 45 -6.25 -3.04 -10.86
N THR A 46 -7.53 -2.86 -11.09
CA THR A 46 -8.08 -2.00 -12.15
C THR A 46 -7.76 -0.52 -11.89
N PRO A 47 -7.82 0.34 -12.93
CA PRO A 47 -7.69 1.78 -12.75
C PRO A 47 -8.71 2.36 -11.76
N PHE A 48 -9.96 1.88 -11.80
CA PHE A 48 -11.02 2.33 -10.89
C PHE A 48 -10.71 2.01 -9.43
N GLU A 49 -10.31 0.77 -9.13
CA GLU A 49 -9.94 0.36 -7.76
C GLU A 49 -8.76 1.19 -7.23
N ASN A 50 -7.75 1.41 -8.06
CA ASN A 50 -6.56 2.21 -7.70
C ASN A 50 -6.89 3.69 -7.50
N GLN A 51 -7.70 4.27 -8.38
CA GLN A 51 -8.13 5.67 -8.26
C GLN A 51 -8.95 5.88 -6.98
N THR A 52 -9.92 5.00 -6.73
CA THR A 52 -10.77 5.09 -5.53
C THR A 52 -9.94 4.92 -4.25
N ALA A 53 -8.94 4.04 -4.26
CA ALA A 53 -7.98 3.90 -3.15
C ALA A 53 -7.17 5.19 -2.92
N ALA A 54 -6.76 5.87 -3.99
CA ALA A 54 -6.03 7.13 -3.89
C ALA A 54 -6.89 8.26 -3.33
N GLU A 55 -8.13 8.41 -3.81
CA GLU A 55 -9.09 9.39 -3.30
C GLU A 55 -9.45 9.13 -1.82
N TYR A 56 -9.58 7.86 -1.44
CA TYR A 56 -9.76 7.46 -0.03
C TYR A 56 -8.55 7.86 0.82
N ALA A 57 -7.32 7.60 0.36
CA ALA A 57 -6.13 7.99 1.09
C ALA A 57 -6.04 9.50 1.30
N GLU A 58 -6.28 10.28 0.23
CA GLU A 58 -6.29 11.74 0.26
C GLU A 58 -7.30 12.30 1.27
N LYS A 59 -8.55 11.83 1.24
CA LYS A 59 -9.63 12.30 2.14
C LYS A 59 -9.35 12.08 3.63
N TYR A 60 -8.49 11.12 3.97
CA TYR A 60 -8.13 10.80 5.35
C TYR A 60 -6.69 11.17 5.71
N GLY A 61 -5.94 11.82 4.82
CA GLY A 61 -4.54 12.20 5.05
C GLY A 61 -3.60 11.01 5.23
N LEU A 62 -3.90 9.88 4.58
CA LEU A 62 -3.09 8.66 4.61
C LEU A 62 -2.04 8.71 3.50
N PHE A 63 -0.81 8.25 3.77
CA PHE A 63 0.18 8.17 2.71
C PHE A 63 -0.12 7.02 1.76
N LEU A 64 0.30 7.19 0.50
CA LEU A 64 0.15 6.17 -0.52
C LEU A 64 1.35 5.26 -0.56
N PHE A 65 1.09 3.96 -0.52
CA PHE A 65 2.06 2.88 -0.75
C PHE A 65 1.76 2.23 -2.10
N ALA A 66 2.71 1.53 -2.71
CA ALA A 66 2.46 0.87 -3.99
C ALA A 66 3.06 -0.54 -3.99
N GLY A 67 2.45 -1.44 -4.74
CA GLY A 67 2.81 -2.85 -4.73
C GLY A 67 2.39 -3.58 -5.99
N THR A 68 3.15 -4.61 -6.37
CA THR A 68 2.83 -5.39 -7.57
C THR A 68 1.82 -6.49 -7.28
N ASP A 69 1.81 -7.02 -6.05
CA ASP A 69 1.04 -8.21 -5.69
C ASP A 69 1.26 -9.38 -6.68
N ASN A 70 2.54 -9.65 -6.96
CA ASN A 70 2.94 -10.57 -8.04
C ASN A 70 2.62 -12.02 -7.68
N HIS A 71 1.65 -12.59 -8.39
CA HIS A 71 1.30 -14.02 -8.37
C HIS A 71 1.51 -14.70 -9.74
N ARG A 72 2.07 -13.96 -10.71
CA ARG A 72 2.33 -14.43 -12.09
C ARG A 72 3.79 -14.79 -12.33
N GLY A 73 4.65 -14.58 -11.33
CA GLY A 73 6.09 -14.83 -11.42
C GLY A 73 6.71 -14.00 -12.54
N LYS A 74 7.35 -14.69 -13.48
CA LYS A 74 8.03 -14.07 -14.63
C LYS A 74 7.07 -13.45 -15.66
N ASP A 75 5.79 -13.85 -15.65
CA ASP A 75 4.79 -13.39 -16.62
C ASP A 75 4.15 -12.05 -16.20
N GLN A 76 4.59 -11.46 -15.08
CA GLN A 76 4.19 -10.13 -14.65
C GLN A 76 4.84 -9.06 -15.53
N THR A 77 4.03 -8.18 -16.13
CA THR A 77 4.51 -7.13 -17.06
C THR A 77 4.45 -5.72 -16.46
N ARG A 78 3.49 -5.44 -15.57
CA ARG A 78 3.41 -4.18 -14.82
C ARG A 78 3.95 -4.35 -13.41
N PHE A 79 4.81 -3.44 -12.97
CA PHE A 79 5.41 -3.45 -11.64
C PHE A 79 5.14 -2.12 -10.95
N CYS A 80 4.53 -2.20 -9.77
CA CYS A 80 4.37 -1.06 -8.88
C CYS A 80 5.10 -1.35 -7.57
N GLY A 81 5.61 -0.30 -6.94
CA GLY A 81 6.38 -0.42 -5.71
C GLY A 81 6.77 0.94 -5.16
N ILE A 82 7.60 0.91 -4.12
CA ILE A 82 8.25 2.10 -3.61
C ILE A 82 9.76 2.01 -3.79
N ASP A 83 10.39 3.15 -3.93
CA ASP A 83 11.83 3.33 -3.93
C ASP A 83 12.22 4.29 -2.81
N THR A 84 13.38 4.05 -2.21
CA THR A 84 13.96 4.88 -1.15
C THR A 84 15.36 5.27 -1.57
N GLU A 85 15.71 6.55 -1.46
CA GLU A 85 17.05 7.04 -1.83
C GLU A 85 18.17 6.31 -1.07
N GLN A 86 17.87 5.85 0.14
CA GLN A 86 18.82 5.18 1.02
C GLN A 86 18.52 3.68 1.05
N LYS A 87 19.55 2.85 1.09
CA LYS A 87 19.38 1.41 1.34
C LYS A 87 18.76 1.19 2.72
N VAL A 88 17.62 0.52 2.75
CA VAL A 88 16.96 0.07 3.99
C VAL A 88 17.90 -0.88 4.75
N GLN A 89 18.08 -0.62 6.05
CA GLN A 89 19.04 -1.34 6.90
C GLN A 89 18.36 -2.29 7.90
N SER A 90 17.08 -2.05 8.20
CA SER A 90 16.25 -2.85 9.10
C SER A 90 14.77 -2.51 8.89
N GLU A 91 13.88 -3.30 9.47
CA GLU A 91 12.44 -3.06 9.47
C GLU A 91 12.10 -1.74 10.20
N ALA A 92 12.77 -1.44 11.30
CA ALA A 92 12.59 -0.18 12.02
C ALA A 92 13.04 1.03 11.19
N HIS A 93 14.16 0.90 10.45
CA HIS A 93 14.61 1.94 9.53
C HIS A 93 13.60 2.13 8.39
N PHE A 94 13.08 1.04 7.83
CA PHE A 94 12.03 1.10 6.81
C PHE A 94 10.80 1.89 7.30
N VAL A 95 10.27 1.53 8.46
CA VAL A 95 9.12 2.24 9.07
C VAL A 95 9.44 3.72 9.27
N HIS A 96 10.64 4.04 9.74
CA HIS A 96 11.07 5.42 9.92
C HIS A 96 11.08 6.23 8.62
N LEU A 97 11.63 5.67 7.53
CA LEU A 97 11.64 6.32 6.21
C LEU A 97 10.22 6.58 5.71
N LEU A 98 9.33 5.59 5.82
CA LEU A 98 7.93 5.72 5.39
C LEU A 98 7.17 6.78 6.19
N LYS A 99 7.31 6.80 7.52
CA LYS A 99 6.68 7.82 8.38
C LYS A 99 7.19 9.24 8.10
N GLN A 100 8.41 9.38 7.56
CA GLN A 100 8.98 10.67 7.15
C GLN A 100 8.66 11.04 5.68
N GLY A 101 7.96 10.18 4.93
CA GLY A 101 7.72 10.39 3.50
C GLY A 101 8.99 10.31 2.66
N LYS A 102 10.05 9.65 3.15
CA LYS A 102 11.34 9.48 2.45
C LYS A 102 11.32 8.31 1.48
N PHE A 103 10.33 8.29 0.61
CA PHE A 103 10.17 7.30 -0.44
C PHE A 103 9.40 7.88 -1.61
N GLN A 104 9.54 7.29 -2.78
CA GLN A 104 8.74 7.59 -3.96
C GLN A 104 8.04 6.33 -4.43
N ARG A 105 6.83 6.47 -4.99
CA ARG A 105 6.14 5.36 -5.65
C ARG A 105 6.60 5.28 -7.10
N PHE A 106 6.74 4.06 -7.62
CA PHE A 106 6.94 3.81 -9.04
C PHE A 106 5.83 2.93 -9.60
N ASP A 107 5.56 3.10 -10.90
CA ASP A 107 4.68 2.28 -11.71
C ASP A 107 5.29 2.17 -13.10
N ILE A 108 5.78 0.97 -13.44
CA ILE A 108 6.51 0.72 -14.68
C ILE A 108 5.90 -0.47 -15.41
N GLN A 109 5.97 -0.43 -16.73
CA GLN A 109 5.54 -1.52 -17.59
C GLN A 109 6.73 -2.01 -18.42
N ARG A 110 6.94 -3.33 -18.43
CA ARG A 110 7.93 -4.02 -19.26
C ARG A 110 7.35 -4.41 -20.60
#